data_AF-A0A7K0G6W0-F1
#
_entry.id   AF-A0A7K0G6W0-F1
#
_cell.length_a   1.000
_cell.length_b   1.000
_cell.length_c   1.000
_cell.angle_alpha   90.00
_cell.angle_beta   90.00
_cell.angle_gamma   90.00
#
_symmetry.space_group_name_H-M   'P 1'
#
loop_
_entity.id
_entity.type
_entity.pdbx_description
1 polymer ?
#
loop_
_entity_poly.entity_id
_entity_poly.type
_entity_poly.pdbx_seq_one_letter_code
_entity_poly.pdbx_strand_id
1 'polypeptide(L)'
;MWFAAEVTNGYDYDQNGNAVIDGRTGFLFDYNVLNLPKQVRDANNQNLVAGYAYDATGSKLKKITSGGTINYIDGIQYKTDNTIDFI
;
A
#
# COMPACT_ATOMS: atom_id res chain seq x y z
N MET A 1 13.65 18.78 23.48
CA MET A 1 12.25 18.98 23.02
C MET A 1 12.25 18.80 21.52
N TRP A 2 11.91 17.63 21.01
CA TRP A 2 11.74 17.42 19.57
C TRP A 2 10.30 17.80 19.21
N PHE A 3 10.13 18.83 18.40
CA PHE A 3 8.84 19.13 17.81
C PHE A 3 8.67 18.19 16.61
N ALA A 4 7.73 17.25 16.70
CA ALA A 4 7.19 16.67 15.49
C ALA A 4 6.41 17.80 14.80
N ALA A 5 7.02 18.42 13.79
CA ALA A 5 6.26 19.25 12.87
C ALA A 5 5.17 18.34 12.29
N GLU A 6 3.89 18.74 12.40
CA GLU A 6 2.85 18.15 11.57
C GLU A 6 3.21 18.48 10.12
N VAL A 7 3.86 17.53 9.47
CA VAL A 7 4.17 17.60 8.06
C VAL A 7 2.85 17.38 7.34
N THR A 8 2.08 18.45 7.17
CA THR A 8 1.14 18.50 6.04
C THR A 8 1.96 18.72 4.79
N ASN A 9 2.67 17.69 4.33
CA ASN A 9 3.27 17.75 3.00
C ASN A 9 2.14 17.99 1.98
N GLY A 10 2.45 18.61 0.86
CA GLY A 10 1.52 18.65 -0.26
C GLY A 10 1.15 17.22 -0.68
N TYR A 11 -0.03 17.06 -1.26
CA TYR A 11 -0.28 15.89 -2.08
C TYR A 11 0.47 16.05 -3.39
N ASP A 12 1.31 15.08 -3.73
CA ASP A 12 1.97 15.01 -5.03
C ASP A 12 1.38 13.88 -5.85
N TYR A 13 1.39 14.03 -7.17
CA TYR A 13 0.74 13.12 -8.11
C TYR A 13 1.68 12.71 -9.25
N ASP A 14 1.52 11.48 -9.74
CA ASP A 14 2.13 11.04 -10.99
C ASP A 14 1.39 11.56 -12.23
N GLN A 15 1.90 11.25 -13.43
CA GLN A 15 1.30 11.69 -14.70
C GLN A 15 -0.10 11.11 -14.94
N ASN A 16 -0.43 9.97 -14.33
CA ASN A 16 -1.74 9.34 -14.44
C ASN A 16 -2.73 9.90 -13.40
N GLY A 17 -2.29 10.85 -12.57
CA GLY A 17 -3.10 11.49 -11.54
C GLY A 17 -3.24 10.68 -10.25
N ASN A 18 -2.41 9.66 -10.03
CA ASN A 18 -2.40 8.97 -8.75
C ASN A 18 -1.54 9.72 -7.74
N ALA A 19 -1.96 9.75 -6.48
CA ALA A 19 -1.16 10.36 -5.42
C ALA A 19 0.11 9.53 -5.16
N VAL A 20 1.28 10.11 -5.36
CA VAL A 20 2.58 9.51 -5.02
C VAL A 20 3.05 9.89 -3.62
N ILE A 21 2.49 10.96 -3.04
CA ILE A 21 2.69 11.37 -1.64
C ILE A 21 1.32 11.65 -0.99
N ASP A 22 1.01 11.03 0.15
CA ASP A 22 -0.14 11.41 0.98
C ASP A 22 0.25 12.57 1.88
N GLY A 23 -0.36 13.74 1.67
CA GLY A 23 0.00 14.96 2.38
C GLY A 23 -0.20 14.91 3.89
N ARG A 24 -1.02 13.99 4.42
CA ARG A 24 -1.27 13.85 5.87
C ARG A 24 -0.25 12.97 6.58
N THR A 25 0.23 11.93 5.90
CA THR A 25 1.11 10.91 6.51
C THR A 25 2.54 10.99 5.98
N GLY A 26 2.75 11.68 4.86
CA GLY A 26 4.00 11.67 4.09
C GLY A 26 4.29 10.33 3.40
N PHE A 27 3.37 9.36 3.43
CA PHE A 27 3.62 8.05 2.84
C PHE A 27 3.81 8.15 1.33
N LEU A 28 4.74 7.33 0.85
CA LEU A 28 5.14 7.28 -0.55
C LEU A 28 4.45 6.10 -1.23
N PHE A 29 3.90 6.32 -2.41
CA PHE A 29 3.14 5.34 -3.17
C PHE A 29 3.76 5.10 -4.54
N ASP A 30 3.95 3.83 -4.89
CA ASP A 30 4.29 3.38 -6.24
C ASP A 30 3.14 2.58 -6.83
N TYR A 31 3.00 2.67 -8.16
CA TYR A 31 1.93 2.04 -8.92
C TYR A 31 2.47 1.03 -9.94
N ASN A 32 1.64 0.06 -10.32
CA ASN A 32 1.97 -0.89 -11.39
C ASN A 32 1.50 -0.37 -12.76
N VAL A 33 1.74 -1.17 -13.81
CA VAL A 33 1.35 -0.83 -15.21
C VAL A 33 -0.17 -0.73 -15.43
N LEU A 34 -0.98 -1.28 -14.52
CA LEU A 34 -2.45 -1.16 -14.52
C LEU A 34 -2.93 0.04 -13.71
N ASN A 35 -2.01 0.91 -13.27
CA ASN A 35 -2.32 2.07 -12.45
C ASN A 35 -2.85 1.72 -11.04
N LEU A 36 -2.53 0.52 -10.52
CA LEU A 36 -2.94 0.07 -9.19
C LEU A 36 -1.79 0.21 -8.18
N PRO A 37 -2.07 0.51 -6.89
CA PRO A 37 -1.04 0.65 -5.87
C PRO A 37 -0.22 -0.63 -5.73
N LYS A 38 1.08 -0.56 -5.98
CA LYS A 38 2.00 -1.69 -5.87
C LYS A 38 2.71 -1.70 -4.52
N GLN A 39 3.14 -0.53 -4.06
CA GLN A 39 3.97 -0.42 -2.88
C GLN A 39 3.68 0.89 -2.14
N VAL A 40 3.64 0.81 -0.81
CA VAL A 40 3.50 1.95 0.10
C VAL A 40 4.66 1.91 1.07
N ARG A 41 5.40 3.01 1.18
CA ARG A 41 6.51 3.18 2.10
C ARG A 41 6.25 4.33 3.07
N ASP A 42 6.92 4.28 4.20
CA ASP A 42 6.88 5.37 5.17
C ASP A 42 7.49 6.67 4.61
N ALA A 43 7.28 7.78 5.31
CA ALA A 43 7.71 9.10 4.86
C ALA A 43 9.24 9.23 4.66
N ASN A 44 10.02 8.37 5.30
CA ASN A 44 11.49 8.34 5.16
C ASN A 44 11.96 7.36 4.08
N ASN A 45 11.03 6.73 3.36
CA ASN A 45 11.29 5.73 2.33
C ASN A 45 12.09 4.50 2.81
N GLN A 46 12.09 4.21 4.13
CA GLN A 46 12.89 3.13 4.72
C GLN A 46 12.08 1.85 4.85
N ASN A 47 10.86 1.96 5.39
CA ASN A 47 10.05 0.79 5.74
C ASN A 47 8.93 0.57 4.73
N LEU A 48 8.69 -0.71 4.40
CA LEU A 48 7.49 -1.12 3.68
C LEU A 48 6.29 -1.05 4.63
N VAL A 49 5.33 -0.19 4.31
CA VAL A 49 4.04 -0.13 5.03
C VAL A 49 3.08 -1.18 4.46
N ALA A 50 2.98 -1.24 3.12
CA ALA A 50 2.20 -2.24 2.43
C ALA A 50 2.76 -2.56 1.04
N GLY A 51 2.69 -3.83 0.62
CA GLY A 51 2.98 -4.27 -0.75
C GLY A 51 1.80 -5.06 -1.32
N TYR A 52 1.56 -4.93 -2.62
CA TYR A 52 0.44 -5.59 -3.29
C TYR A 52 0.89 -6.28 -4.57
N ALA A 53 0.29 -7.45 -4.84
CA ALA A 53 0.40 -8.13 -6.12
C ALA A 53 -1.00 -8.38 -6.68
N TYR A 54 -1.11 -8.27 -7.99
CA TYR A 54 -2.35 -8.40 -8.74
C TYR A 54 -2.13 -9.38 -9.89
N ASP A 55 -3.21 -10.00 -10.35
CA ASP A 55 -3.20 -10.66 -11.65
C ASP A 55 -3.22 -9.62 -12.79
N ALA A 56 -3.15 -10.11 -14.02
CA ALA A 56 -3.13 -9.27 -15.22
C ALA A 56 -4.47 -8.53 -15.48
N THR A 57 -5.55 -8.95 -14.81
CA THR A 57 -6.88 -8.30 -14.90
C THR A 57 -7.07 -7.23 -13.84
N GLY A 58 -6.17 -7.13 -12.85
CA GLY A 58 -6.22 -6.20 -11.74
C GLY A 58 -6.85 -6.77 -10.46
N SER A 59 -7.16 -8.07 -10.43
CA SER A 59 -7.63 -8.71 -9.20
C SER A 59 -6.48 -8.88 -8.23
N LYS A 60 -6.68 -8.49 -6.97
CA LYS A 60 -5.63 -8.59 -5.94
C LYS A 60 -5.38 -10.06 -5.60
N LEU A 61 -4.11 -10.46 -5.58
CA LEU A 61 -3.66 -11.80 -5.21
C LEU A 61 -3.00 -11.81 -3.82
N LYS A 62 -2.33 -10.71 -3.46
CA LYS A 62 -1.49 -10.64 -2.26
C LYS A 62 -1.47 -9.24 -1.65
N LYS A 63 -1.48 -9.17 -0.32
CA LYS A 63 -1.13 -8.00 0.49
C LYS A 63 -0.03 -8.38 1.48
N ILE A 64 1.01 -7.59 1.56
CA ILE A 64 2.14 -7.75 2.50
C ILE A 64 2.13 -6.53 3.41
N THR A 65 2.23 -6.74 4.72
CA THR A 65 2.46 -5.69 5.71
C THR A 65 3.53 -6.16 6.70
N SER A 66 3.90 -5.31 7.67
CA SER A 66 4.73 -5.73 8.81
C SER A 66 4.11 -6.87 9.63
N GLY A 67 2.78 -6.99 9.61
CA GLY A 67 2.03 -8.04 10.30
C GLY A 67 1.97 -9.37 9.55
N GLY A 68 2.48 -9.46 8.32
CA GLY A 68 2.52 -10.70 7.55
C GLY A 68 1.93 -10.57 6.15
N THR A 69 1.62 -11.72 5.54
CA THR A 69 1.05 -11.81 4.20
C THR A 69 -0.41 -12.27 4.29
N ILE A 70 -1.28 -11.58 3.55
CA ILE A 70 -2.65 -12.02 3.27
C ILE A 70 -2.72 -12.38 1.79
N ASN A 71 -3.19 -13.59 1.48
CA ASN A 71 -3.44 -14.02 0.10
C ASN A 71 -4.93 -13.96 -0.20
N TYR A 72 -5.27 -13.69 -1.47
CA TYR A 72 -6.63 -13.54 -1.94
C TYR A 72 -6.87 -14.53 -3.08
N ILE A 73 -7.84 -15.43 -2.91
CA ILE A 73 -8.21 -16.44 -3.91
C ILE A 73 -9.72 -16.57 -3.90
N ASP A 74 -10.38 -16.34 -5.05
CA ASP A 74 -11.81 -16.56 -5.28
C ASP A 74 -12.75 -16.05 -4.18
N GLY A 75 -12.53 -14.81 -3.71
CA GLY A 75 -13.37 -14.18 -2.67
C GLY A 75 -13.01 -14.60 -1.24
N ILE A 76 -11.90 -15.31 -1.05
CA ILE A 76 -11.41 -15.74 0.27
C ILE A 76 -10.09 -15.04 0.58
N GLN A 77 -9.98 -14.48 1.78
CA GLN A 77 -8.72 -14.00 2.36
C GLN A 77 -8.10 -15.07 3.24
N TYR A 78 -6.85 -15.42 2.97
CA TYR A 78 -6.05 -16.31 3.79
C TYR A 78 -5.09 -15.47 4.62
N LYS A 79 -5.38 -15.33 5.92
CA LYS A 79 -4.62 -14.48 6.83
C LYS A 79 -3.42 -15.20 7.42
N THR A 80 -2.49 -14.42 7.94
CA THR A 80 -1.23 -14.93 8.50
C THR A 80 -1.41 -15.82 9.74
N ASP A 81 -2.55 -15.74 10.41
CA ASP A 81 -2.91 -16.50 11.62
C ASP A 81 -3.66 -17.80 11.29
N ASN A 82 -3.60 -18.24 10.04
CA ASN A 82 -4.32 -19.40 9.49
C ASN A 82 -5.85 -19.31 9.54
N THR A 83 -6.40 -18.14 9.81
CA THR A 83 -7.86 -17.92 9.68
C THR A 83 -8.21 -17.42 8.28
N ILE A 84 -9.48 -17.61 7.91
CA ILE A 84 -10.01 -17.14 6.64
C ILE A 84 -11.16 -16.16 6.86
N ASP A 85 -11.29 -15.19 5.95
CA ASP A 85 -12.45 -14.32 5.84
C ASP A 85 -13.00 -14.38 4.41
N PHE A 86 -14.30 -14.16 4.25
CA PHE A 86 -14.95 -14.02 2.94
C PHE A 86 -15.08 -12.53 2.58
N ILE A 87 -14.96 -12.20 1.29
CA ILE A 87 -15.11 -10.85 0.73
C ILE A 87 -16.03 -10.77 -0.47
#